data_AF-A0A1I7YD06-F1
#
_entry.id   AF-A0A1I7YD06-F1
#
_cell.length_a   1.000
_cell.length_b   1.000
_cell.length_c   1.000
_cell.angle_alpha   90.00
_cell.angle_beta   90.00
_cell.angle_gamma   90.00
#
_symmetry.space_group_name_H-M   'P 1'
#
loop_
_entity.id
_entity.type
_entity.pdbx_description
1 polymer ?
#
loop_
_entity_poly.entity_id
_entity_poly.type
_entity_poly.pdbx_seq_one_letter_code
_entity_poly.pdbx_strand_id
1 'polypeptide(L)'
;MIVAAALSEYFYMMIPITATFVNMCRIFVHKPLSKMWKQSPPLAVLFTSTCMMLMIDAVMVAVWLMLLLQILPNVPENYNVVFAPAVFRVALQLIYAITNAALFAQRVYIILIPGGLLRTANKVIVTVEILASFTAASIGVIPNVLLIPAHTVPLPEGCFSANCSNVLPGRTFSATTTLVLSICTVFLGAALQYVYYRYQKTSATPVKEAEKLHLFARYTFNIRLLLETVPYFVDLLLTNVQGGMDGNAAHVFVGPYDFCDLAEQLANSRYYKAVLGVRLVATSLGALMCAFLLRSKVSWIFVHGYDIVGDHKMNTIILHVHARILLKYHIIVSLLLAVNYFAITVFEIVRTMRDVHYCDHLMPRWLSFWPHFVTGNLVYCQTFSSFFIIVERLLCTFRIRTYELLDLRKPLLLFLAIMTGSIIFISYFMLVRTASWEMSLFYLAFEDPGNMEYGTAYMFAHISVDFFSMIICKVVHVLNRRAKKVFLQKTVFLKKQLGSQLSSKLQIRQNIALSSTLMPVVFFHFVISAGSALVISLFALTNWKNDLVTTILVAESFAVFPLYSIIMPAVFHCSHRTLTLGWTESFFVTRGSKVGSVTDGKSKEFERFFKMFDEMMENARSRS
;
A
#
# COMPACT_ATOMS: atom_id res chain seq x y z
N MET A 1 -27.99 -12.69 13.49
CA MET A 1 -26.82 -12.59 12.59
C MET A 1 -26.23 -11.18 12.56
N ILE A 2 -27.01 -10.15 12.21
CA ILE A 2 -26.50 -8.78 12.07
C ILE A 2 -25.92 -8.22 13.39
N VAL A 3 -26.55 -8.51 14.53
CA VAL A 3 -26.04 -8.15 15.87
C VAL A 3 -24.67 -8.76 16.15
N ALA A 4 -24.42 -10.01 15.75
CA ALA A 4 -23.14 -10.68 15.97
C ALA A 4 -22.01 -10.09 15.11
N ALA A 5 -22.33 -9.70 13.87
CA ALA A 5 -21.39 -8.99 12.99
C ALA A 5 -21.07 -7.57 13.52
N ALA A 6 -22.07 -6.84 14.00
CA ALA A 6 -21.85 -5.55 14.64
C ALA A 6 -20.97 -5.68 15.90
N LEU A 7 -21.25 -6.68 16.76
CA LEU A 7 -20.42 -6.96 17.93
C LEU A 7 -18.97 -7.24 17.53
N SER A 8 -18.73 -8.09 16.53
CA SER A 8 -17.37 -8.40 16.09
C SER A 8 -16.65 -7.17 15.55
N GLU A 9 -17.32 -6.35 14.73
CA GLU A 9 -16.78 -5.09 14.22
C GLU A 9 -16.34 -4.15 15.35
N TYR A 10 -17.19 -3.94 16.35
CA TYR A 10 -16.88 -3.09 17.50
C TYR A 10 -15.71 -3.64 18.34
N PHE A 11 -15.62 -4.96 18.53
CA PHE A 11 -14.44 -5.58 19.16
C PHE A 11 -13.17 -5.37 18.33
N TYR A 12 -13.25 -5.48 17.01
CA TYR A 12 -12.12 -5.22 16.13
C TYR A 12 -11.69 -3.75 16.15
N MET A 13 -12.61 -2.79 16.30
CA MET A 13 -12.28 -1.37 16.44
C MET A 13 -11.56 -1.06 17.77
N MET A 14 -11.82 -1.80 18.84
CA MET A 14 -11.15 -1.59 20.14
C MET A 14 -9.65 -1.89 20.10
N ILE A 15 -9.23 -2.87 19.30
CA ILE A 15 -7.82 -3.27 19.17
C ILE A 15 -6.92 -2.11 18.68
N PRO A 16 -7.18 -1.48 17.52
CA PRO A 16 -6.39 -0.36 17.03
C PRO A 16 -6.55 0.90 17.90
N ILE A 17 -7.71 1.15 18.51
CA ILE A 17 -7.89 2.26 19.46
C ILE A 17 -6.94 2.09 20.64
N THR A 18 -6.94 0.90 21.26
CA THR A 18 -6.08 0.58 22.41
C THR A 18 -4.60 0.63 22.03
N ALA A 19 -4.23 0.04 20.89
CA ALA A 19 -2.85 0.06 20.42
C ALA A 19 -2.35 1.50 20.15
N THR A 20 -3.19 2.35 19.55
CA THR A 20 -2.85 3.74 19.27
C THR A 20 -2.76 4.55 20.57
N PHE A 21 -3.67 4.33 21.52
CA PHE A 21 -3.62 4.97 22.83
C PHE A 21 -2.34 4.64 23.59
N VAL A 22 -1.95 3.36 23.65
CA VAL A 22 -0.68 2.92 24.26
C VAL A 22 0.52 3.59 23.58
N ASN A 23 0.50 3.69 22.24
CA ASN A 23 1.56 4.37 21.50
C ASN A 23 1.61 5.88 21.82
N MET A 24 0.47 6.56 21.96
CA MET A 24 0.43 7.97 22.36
C MET A 24 0.98 8.17 23.78
N CYS A 25 0.60 7.30 24.73
CA CYS A 25 1.16 7.32 26.07
C CYS A 25 2.69 7.16 26.04
N ARG A 26 3.22 6.22 25.25
CA ARG A 26 4.68 6.04 25.07
C ARG A 26 5.34 7.28 24.48
N ILE A 27 4.70 7.92 23.49
CA ILE A 27 5.21 9.16 22.90
C ILE A 27 5.29 10.26 23.96
N PHE A 28 4.25 10.45 24.77
CA PHE A 28 4.23 11.48 25.82
C PHE A 28 5.19 11.20 26.98
N VAL A 29 5.42 9.94 27.33
CA VAL A 29 6.45 9.54 28.30
C VAL A 29 7.84 9.91 27.79
N HIS A 30 8.14 9.64 26.51
CA HIS A 30 9.45 9.98 25.93
C HIS A 30 9.61 11.48 25.66
N LYS A 31 8.53 12.16 25.29
CA LYS A 31 8.55 13.57 24.93
C LYS A 31 7.26 14.25 25.41
N PRO A 32 7.30 14.92 26.58
CA PRO A 32 6.11 15.56 27.13
C PRO A 32 5.57 16.62 26.18
N LEU A 33 4.24 16.79 26.18
CA LEU A 33 3.52 17.70 25.31
C LEU A 33 4.06 19.14 25.40
N SER A 34 4.47 19.59 26.60
CA SER A 34 5.09 20.91 26.81
C SER A 34 6.39 21.11 26.02
N LYS A 35 7.22 20.06 25.86
CA LYS A 35 8.42 20.10 25.02
C LYS A 35 8.04 20.07 23.54
N MET A 36 7.02 19.30 23.15
CA MET A 36 6.53 19.27 21.76
C MET A 36 5.96 20.63 21.35
N TRP A 37 5.19 21.28 22.22
CA TRP A 37 4.61 22.60 22.01
C TRP A 37 5.68 23.65 21.73
N LYS A 38 6.76 23.66 22.51
CA LYS A 38 7.89 24.59 22.32
C LYS A 38 8.60 24.39 20.98
N GLN A 39 8.65 23.16 20.45
CA GLN A 39 9.40 22.83 19.24
C GLN A 39 8.55 22.93 17.96
N SER A 40 7.32 22.44 17.99
CA SER A 40 6.42 22.37 16.85
C SER A 40 4.98 22.40 17.37
N PRO A 41 4.42 23.58 17.67
CA PRO A 41 3.11 23.65 18.30
C PRO A 41 1.97 23.01 17.47
N PRO A 42 1.91 23.10 16.13
CA PRO A 42 0.90 22.36 15.34
C PRO A 42 0.98 20.84 15.52
N LEU A 43 2.20 20.30 15.71
CA LEU A 43 2.37 18.87 16.00
C LEU A 43 1.84 18.50 17.39
N ALA A 44 2.00 19.39 18.36
CA ALA A 44 1.44 19.19 19.69
C ALA A 44 -0.10 19.24 19.66
N VAL A 45 -0.69 20.21 18.96
CA VAL A 45 -2.14 20.28 18.75
C VAL A 45 -2.65 19.03 18.03
N LEU A 46 -1.95 18.56 16.99
CA LEU A 46 -2.29 17.31 16.30
C LEU A 46 -2.34 16.13 17.28
N PHE A 47 -1.28 15.92 18.09
CA PHE A 47 -1.27 14.82 19.05
C PHE A 47 -2.38 14.93 20.11
N THR A 48 -2.66 16.14 20.58
CA THR A 48 -3.80 16.39 21.48
C THR A 48 -5.13 16.04 20.82
N SER A 49 -5.35 16.48 19.58
CA SER A 49 -6.57 16.17 18.82
C SER A 49 -6.73 14.67 18.55
N THR A 50 -5.64 13.95 18.25
CA THR A 50 -5.68 12.50 18.09
C THR A 50 -6.03 11.79 19.41
N CYS A 51 -5.53 12.26 20.55
CA CYS A 51 -5.90 11.69 21.84
C CYS A 51 -7.39 11.91 22.16
N MET A 52 -7.91 13.11 21.88
CA MET A 52 -9.34 13.39 22.04
C MET A 52 -10.20 12.51 21.12
N MET A 53 -9.80 12.34 19.86
CA MET A 53 -10.45 11.42 18.90
C MET A 53 -10.47 9.98 19.42
N LEU A 54 -9.34 9.47 19.92
CA LEU A 54 -9.29 8.10 20.46
C LEU A 54 -10.21 7.91 21.67
N MET A 55 -10.30 8.91 22.54
CA MET A 55 -11.19 8.86 23.71
C MET A 55 -12.65 8.85 23.26
N ILE A 56 -13.06 9.72 22.33
CA ILE A 56 -14.46 9.75 21.88
C ILE A 56 -14.82 8.50 21.07
N ASP A 57 -13.90 7.95 20.29
CA ASP A 57 -14.10 6.69 19.57
C ASP A 57 -14.27 5.53 20.54
N ALA A 58 -13.48 5.46 21.63
CA ALA A 58 -13.66 4.47 22.68
C ALA A 58 -15.04 4.60 23.37
N VAL A 59 -15.48 5.84 23.66
CA VAL A 59 -16.82 6.10 24.23
C VAL A 59 -17.91 5.66 23.27
N MET A 60 -17.79 6.00 21.98
CA MET A 60 -18.74 5.59 20.93
C MET A 60 -18.85 4.06 20.87
N VAL A 61 -17.72 3.35 20.80
CA VAL A 61 -17.71 1.89 20.76
C VAL A 61 -18.37 1.31 22.01
N ALA A 62 -18.07 1.84 23.19
CA ALA A 62 -18.69 1.39 24.44
C ALA A 62 -20.22 1.60 24.44
N VAL A 63 -20.70 2.77 24.01
CA VAL A 63 -22.14 3.06 23.91
C VAL A 63 -22.83 2.10 22.94
N TRP A 64 -22.24 1.85 21.76
CA TRP A 64 -22.80 0.91 20.80
C TRP A 64 -22.80 -0.53 21.29
N LEU A 65 -21.77 -0.97 22.01
CA LEU A 65 -21.75 -2.28 22.66
C LEU A 65 -22.84 -2.38 23.74
N MET A 66 -23.07 -1.33 24.53
CA MET A 66 -24.14 -1.33 25.53
C MET A 66 -25.54 -1.42 24.89
N LEU A 67 -25.76 -0.76 23.74
CA LEU A 67 -27.00 -0.88 22.97
C LEU A 67 -27.17 -2.30 22.41
N LEU A 68 -26.12 -2.86 21.79
CA LEU A 68 -26.13 -4.19 21.17
C LEU A 68 -26.38 -5.30 22.19
N LEU A 69 -25.81 -5.18 23.38
CA LEU A 69 -25.99 -6.11 24.49
C LEU A 69 -27.29 -5.87 25.28
N GLN A 70 -28.13 -4.93 24.82
CA GLN A 70 -29.38 -4.53 25.48
C GLN A 70 -29.20 -4.05 26.94
N ILE A 71 -27.98 -3.64 27.30
CA ILE A 71 -27.68 -3.03 28.61
C ILE A 71 -28.25 -1.61 28.65
N LEU A 72 -28.15 -0.88 27.53
CA LEU A 72 -28.79 0.40 27.34
C LEU A 72 -30.04 0.19 26.47
N PRO A 73 -31.26 0.30 27.02
CA PRO A 73 -32.48 0.08 26.24
C PRO A 73 -32.62 1.17 25.17
N ASN A 74 -33.00 0.77 23.95
CA ASN A 74 -33.23 1.68 22.81
C ASN A 74 -34.56 2.41 22.95
N VAL A 75 -34.62 3.34 23.90
CA VAL A 75 -35.79 4.18 24.19
C VAL A 75 -35.45 5.66 23.94
N PRO A 76 -36.45 6.50 23.60
CA PRO A 76 -36.26 7.93 23.32
C PRO A 76 -35.44 8.70 24.36
N GLU A 77 -35.55 8.33 25.64
CA GLU A 77 -34.87 8.96 26.77
C GLU A 77 -33.34 8.76 26.73
N ASN A 78 -32.88 7.63 26.18
CA ASN A 78 -31.46 7.29 26.09
C ASN A 78 -30.80 7.84 24.82
N TYR A 79 -31.57 8.47 23.93
CA TYR A 79 -31.08 9.00 22.67
C TYR A 79 -29.87 9.93 22.81
N ASN A 80 -29.88 10.81 23.82
CA ASN A 80 -28.81 11.77 24.07
C ASN A 80 -27.47 11.08 24.39
N VAL A 81 -27.50 9.88 25.00
CA VAL A 81 -26.30 9.08 25.32
C VAL A 81 -25.61 8.60 24.04
N VAL A 82 -26.37 8.33 22.98
CA VAL A 82 -25.86 7.90 21.68
C VAL A 82 -25.48 9.10 20.81
N PHE A 83 -26.31 10.14 20.84
CA PHE A 83 -26.16 11.30 19.98
C PHE A 83 -25.00 12.20 20.37
N ALA A 84 -24.84 12.51 21.67
CA ALA A 84 -23.82 13.46 22.10
C ALA A 84 -22.41 13.00 21.71
N PRO A 85 -21.99 11.74 21.95
CA PRO A 85 -20.68 11.27 21.51
C PRO A 85 -20.48 11.32 19.99
N ALA A 86 -21.54 11.08 19.21
CA ALA A 86 -21.48 11.17 17.74
C ALA A 86 -21.22 12.61 17.27
N VAL A 87 -21.90 13.60 17.85
CA VAL A 87 -21.66 15.02 17.54
C VAL A 87 -20.27 15.47 17.97
N PHE A 88 -19.82 15.05 19.16
CA PHE A 88 -18.45 15.34 19.61
C PHE A 88 -17.40 14.70 18.70
N ARG A 89 -17.64 13.49 18.22
CA ARG A 89 -16.75 12.81 17.27
C ARG A 89 -16.65 13.60 15.96
N VAL A 90 -17.77 14.07 15.40
CA VAL A 90 -17.79 14.93 14.22
C VAL A 90 -16.94 16.19 14.45
N ALA A 91 -17.15 16.89 15.57
CA ALA A 91 -16.40 18.09 15.91
C ALA A 91 -14.88 17.81 15.99
N LEU A 92 -14.49 16.75 16.70
CA LEU A 92 -13.10 16.35 16.86
C LEU A 92 -12.47 15.88 15.54
N GLN A 93 -13.25 15.28 14.64
CA GLN A 93 -12.79 14.89 13.31
C GLN A 93 -12.46 16.12 12.45
N LEU A 94 -13.29 17.16 12.50
CA LEU A 94 -13.03 18.43 11.82
C LEU A 94 -11.78 19.13 12.37
N ILE A 95 -11.63 19.16 13.70
CA ILE A 95 -10.42 19.67 14.37
C ILE A 95 -9.20 18.87 13.89
N TYR A 96 -9.26 17.53 13.92
CA TYR A 96 -8.18 16.66 13.47
C TYR A 96 -7.80 16.90 11.99
N ALA A 97 -8.76 17.19 11.11
CA ALA A 97 -8.47 17.55 9.72
C ALA A 97 -7.67 18.86 9.61
N ILE A 98 -8.09 19.88 10.37
CA ILE A 98 -7.43 21.19 10.37
C ILE A 98 -6.03 21.13 10.95
N THR A 99 -5.81 20.37 12.03
CA THR A 99 -4.47 20.23 12.64
C THR A 99 -3.49 19.53 11.70
N ASN A 100 -3.95 18.57 10.89
CA ASN A 100 -3.14 17.96 9.83
C ASN A 100 -2.78 18.96 8.72
N ALA A 101 -3.75 19.74 8.25
CA ALA A 101 -3.52 20.79 7.27
C ALA A 101 -2.51 21.83 7.79
N ALA A 102 -2.66 22.27 9.04
CA ALA A 102 -1.74 23.20 9.70
C ALA A 102 -0.32 22.62 9.83
N LEU A 103 -0.19 21.33 10.18
CA LEU A 103 1.11 20.65 10.21
C LEU A 103 1.77 20.66 8.82
N PHE A 104 1.03 20.36 7.75
CA PHE A 104 1.58 20.39 6.39
C PHE A 104 1.97 21.80 5.96
N ALA A 105 1.14 22.80 6.24
CA ALA A 105 1.44 24.21 5.97
C ALA A 105 2.72 24.66 6.70
N GLN A 106 2.87 24.31 7.99
CA GLN A 106 4.08 24.60 8.76
C GLN A 106 5.33 23.98 8.11
N ARG A 107 5.23 22.74 7.64
CA ARG A 107 6.36 22.02 7.01
C ARG A 107 6.71 22.59 5.65
N VAL A 108 5.73 23.00 4.86
CA VAL A 108 5.95 23.72 3.59
C VAL A 108 6.68 25.04 3.86
N TYR A 109 6.22 25.83 4.84
CA TYR A 109 6.86 27.10 5.20
C TYR A 109 8.33 26.92 5.61
N ILE A 110 8.62 25.93 6.47
CA ILE A 110 9.99 25.63 6.93
C ILE A 110 10.93 25.33 5.75
N ILE A 111 10.44 24.60 4.73
CA ILE A 111 11.27 24.23 3.58
C ILE A 111 11.46 25.41 2.61
N LEU A 112 10.41 26.22 2.40
CA LEU A 112 10.47 27.35 1.47
C LEU A 112 11.31 28.51 2.00
N ILE A 113 11.30 28.76 3.32
CA ILE A 113 12.00 29.90 3.94
C ILE A 113 12.95 29.41 5.03
N PRO A 114 14.07 28.76 4.66
CA PRO A 114 15.07 28.32 5.62
C PRO A 114 15.72 29.54 6.28
N GLY A 115 15.60 29.65 7.61
CA GLY A 115 16.17 30.78 8.39
C GLY A 115 15.19 31.92 8.69
N GLY A 116 13.95 31.85 8.23
CA GLY A 116 12.91 32.80 8.64
C GLY A 116 12.63 32.77 10.14
N LEU A 117 11.93 33.79 10.65
CA LEU A 117 11.46 33.88 12.04
C LEU A 117 10.41 32.79 12.34
N LEU A 118 10.87 31.55 12.54
CA LEU A 118 10.04 30.37 12.72
C LEU A 118 9.08 30.53 13.91
N ARG A 119 9.49 31.28 14.93
CA ARG A 119 8.66 31.58 16.10
C ARG A 119 7.43 32.41 15.74
N THR A 120 7.56 33.39 14.85
CA THR A 120 6.45 34.24 14.39
C THR A 120 5.53 33.44 13.48
N ALA A 121 6.08 32.71 12.51
CA ALA A 121 5.29 31.86 11.62
C ALA A 121 4.51 30.79 12.40
N ASN A 122 5.15 30.12 13.37
CA ASN A 122 4.48 29.13 14.22
C ASN A 122 3.35 29.75 15.04
N LYS A 123 3.53 30.97 15.57
CA LYS A 123 2.46 31.67 16.28
C LYS A 123 1.27 31.93 15.36
N VAL A 124 1.51 32.48 14.16
CA VAL A 124 0.45 32.76 13.19
C VAL A 124 -0.28 31.48 12.78
N ILE A 125 0.45 30.42 12.41
CA ILE A 125 -0.13 29.15 11.98
C ILE A 125 -0.99 28.54 13.09
N VAL A 126 -0.50 28.54 14.32
CA VAL A 126 -1.24 27.96 15.47
C VAL A 126 -2.47 28.80 15.82
N THR A 127 -2.38 30.13 15.75
CA THR A 127 -3.54 31.00 15.95
C THR A 127 -4.61 30.74 14.90
N VAL A 128 -4.22 30.63 13.63
CA VAL A 128 -5.14 30.29 12.53
C VAL A 128 -5.71 28.88 12.70
N GLU A 129 -4.88 27.91 13.08
CA GLU A 129 -5.27 26.52 13.35
C GLU A 129 -6.33 26.45 14.45
N ILE A 130 -6.12 27.13 15.58
CA ILE A 130 -7.07 27.14 16.71
C ILE A 130 -8.39 27.82 16.30
N LEU A 131 -8.32 28.98 15.62
CA LEU A 131 -9.51 29.71 15.20
C LEU A 131 -10.32 28.91 14.17
N ALA A 132 -9.65 28.33 13.17
CA ALA A 132 -10.27 27.47 12.17
C ALA A 132 -10.87 26.22 12.81
N SER A 133 -10.15 25.59 13.76
CA SER A 133 -10.63 24.42 14.50
C SER A 133 -11.89 24.73 15.30
N PHE A 134 -11.93 25.87 16.01
CA PHE A 134 -13.11 26.30 16.75
C PHE A 134 -14.28 26.56 15.80
N THR A 135 -14.03 27.28 14.71
CA THR A 135 -15.06 27.60 13.71
C THR A 135 -15.63 26.32 13.09
N ALA A 136 -14.79 25.37 12.68
CA ALA A 136 -15.22 24.11 12.10
C ALA A 136 -15.95 23.22 13.12
N ALA A 137 -15.50 23.20 14.38
CA ALA A 137 -16.22 22.50 15.45
C ALA A 137 -17.61 23.10 15.68
N SER A 138 -17.74 24.44 15.73
CA SER A 138 -19.04 25.11 15.83
C SER A 138 -19.95 24.79 14.64
N ILE A 139 -19.39 24.78 13.42
CA ILE A 139 -20.07 24.38 12.18
C ILE A 139 -20.54 22.91 12.25
N GLY A 140 -19.76 22.01 12.84
CA GLY A 140 -20.13 20.61 13.03
C GLY A 140 -21.17 20.40 14.14
N VAL A 141 -21.11 21.18 15.22
CA VAL A 141 -21.97 20.98 16.41
C VAL A 141 -23.30 21.70 16.29
N ILE A 142 -23.29 23.01 15.99
CA ILE A 142 -24.48 23.88 16.09
C ILE A 142 -25.63 23.37 15.22
N PRO A 143 -25.44 23.08 13.92
CA PRO A 143 -26.54 22.59 13.08
C PRO A 143 -27.08 21.25 13.57
N ASN A 144 -26.19 20.35 14.00
CA ASN A 144 -26.61 19.04 14.50
C ASN A 144 -27.39 19.17 15.81
N VAL A 145 -27.05 20.11 16.70
CA VAL A 145 -27.76 20.35 17.97
C VAL A 145 -29.09 21.07 17.76
N LEU A 146 -29.15 22.05 16.85
CA LEU A 146 -30.38 22.81 16.58
C LEU A 146 -31.44 22.01 15.82
N LEU A 147 -31.01 21.08 14.97
CA LEU A 147 -31.91 20.29 14.13
C LEU A 147 -32.35 18.98 14.79
N ILE A 148 -31.90 18.66 16.02
CA ILE A 148 -32.35 17.46 16.72
C ILE A 148 -33.87 17.54 16.89
N PRO A 149 -34.64 16.54 16.42
CA PRO A 149 -36.06 16.49 16.71
C PRO A 149 -36.25 16.34 18.23
N ALA A 150 -36.92 17.33 18.86
CA ALA A 150 -37.16 17.37 20.31
C ALA A 150 -38.06 16.22 20.84
N HIS A 151 -38.63 15.42 19.95
CA HIS A 151 -39.45 14.26 20.24
C HIS A 151 -38.88 13.05 19.49
N THR A 152 -38.00 12.31 20.17
CA THR A 152 -37.09 11.34 19.57
C THR A 152 -37.79 10.00 19.30
N VAL A 153 -37.85 9.63 18.02
CA VAL A 153 -38.11 8.24 17.61
C VAL A 153 -36.92 7.39 18.10
N PRO A 154 -37.13 6.18 18.66
CA PRO A 154 -36.02 5.28 18.98
C PRO A 154 -35.14 5.03 17.74
N LEU A 155 -33.89 4.61 17.95
CA LEU A 155 -33.01 4.27 16.83
C LEU A 155 -33.71 3.22 15.95
N PRO A 156 -33.73 3.36 14.62
CA PRO A 156 -34.35 2.38 13.74
C PRO A 156 -33.81 0.98 14.03
N GLU A 157 -34.68 -0.01 14.09
CA GLU A 157 -34.26 -1.40 14.25
C GLU A 157 -33.30 -1.79 13.12
N GLY A 158 -32.20 -2.48 13.47
CA GLY A 158 -31.15 -2.84 12.52
C GLY A 158 -30.14 -1.72 12.24
N CYS A 159 -30.26 -0.54 12.86
CA CYS A 159 -29.24 0.49 12.76
C CYS A 159 -28.14 0.29 13.80
N PHE A 160 -26.93 -0.02 13.33
CA PHE A 160 -25.76 -0.31 14.17
C PHE A 160 -24.65 0.75 14.10
N SER A 161 -24.91 1.93 13.56
CA SER A 161 -23.95 3.04 13.53
C SER A 161 -24.67 4.39 13.55
N ALA A 162 -23.98 5.46 13.93
CA ALA A 162 -24.57 6.81 13.88
C ALA A 162 -24.93 7.22 12.43
N ASN A 163 -24.31 6.60 11.42
CA ASN A 163 -24.53 6.94 10.01
C ASN A 163 -25.87 6.42 9.47
N CYS A 164 -26.41 5.31 9.99
CA CYS A 164 -27.73 4.81 9.56
C CYS A 164 -28.90 5.52 10.26
N SER A 165 -28.60 6.28 11.31
CA SER A 165 -29.61 6.98 12.07
C SER A 165 -29.94 8.31 11.39
N ASN A 166 -31.23 8.61 11.15
CA ASN A 166 -31.72 9.93 10.68
C ASN A 166 -31.49 11.07 11.72
N VAL A 167 -30.69 10.76 12.72
CA VAL A 167 -30.43 11.47 13.96
C VAL A 167 -29.38 12.55 13.78
N LEU A 168 -28.58 12.49 12.71
CA LEU A 168 -27.71 13.58 12.27
C LEU A 168 -28.34 14.31 11.06
N PRO A 169 -29.35 15.19 11.27
CA PRO A 169 -29.98 15.96 10.20
C PRO A 169 -28.98 16.88 9.47
N GLY A 170 -27.86 17.22 10.10
CA GLY A 170 -26.73 17.94 9.48
C GLY A 170 -25.73 17.03 8.75
N ARG A 171 -26.05 15.76 8.47
CA ARG A 171 -25.12 14.78 7.87
C ARG A 171 -24.53 15.27 6.56
N THR A 172 -25.35 15.82 5.67
CA THR A 172 -24.88 16.35 4.38
C THR A 172 -23.89 17.50 4.59
N PHE A 173 -24.21 18.44 5.48
CA PHE A 173 -23.37 19.60 5.76
C PHE A 173 -22.03 19.24 6.43
N SER A 174 -22.05 18.35 7.42
CA SER A 174 -20.85 17.83 8.08
C SER A 174 -19.98 17.01 7.10
N ALA A 175 -20.62 16.18 6.27
CA ALA A 175 -19.94 15.40 5.24
C ALA A 175 -19.27 16.30 4.18
N THR A 176 -19.96 17.34 3.71
CA THR A 176 -19.40 18.33 2.79
C THR A 176 -18.22 19.07 3.41
N THR A 177 -18.35 19.51 4.67
CA THR A 177 -17.25 20.20 5.38
C THR A 177 -16.03 19.30 5.53
N THR A 178 -16.25 18.05 5.94
CA THR A 178 -15.19 17.03 6.06
C THR A 178 -14.52 16.77 4.71
N LEU A 179 -15.30 16.69 3.63
CA LEU A 179 -14.79 16.51 2.27
C LEU A 179 -13.89 17.68 1.85
N VAL A 180 -14.36 18.91 2.03
CA VAL A 180 -13.60 20.12 1.68
C VAL A 180 -12.28 20.17 2.45
N LEU A 181 -12.32 19.92 3.76
CA LEU A 181 -11.11 19.88 4.59
C LEU A 181 -10.16 18.74 4.17
N SER A 182 -10.70 17.58 3.80
CA SER A 182 -9.91 16.45 3.29
C SER A 182 -9.20 16.82 1.98
N ILE A 183 -9.91 17.45 1.04
CA ILE A 183 -9.36 17.97 -0.22
C ILE A 183 -8.26 19.00 0.07
N CYS A 184 -8.50 19.97 0.95
CA CYS A 184 -7.47 20.95 1.35
C CYS A 184 -6.22 20.28 1.94
N THR A 185 -6.43 19.25 2.78
CA THR A 185 -5.35 18.48 3.40
C THR A 185 -4.54 17.72 2.35
N VAL A 186 -5.20 17.14 1.33
CA VAL A 186 -4.54 16.48 0.21
C VAL A 186 -3.71 17.46 -0.61
N PHE A 187 -4.26 18.64 -0.95
CA PHE A 187 -3.51 19.67 -1.68
C PHE A 187 -2.27 20.14 -0.92
N LEU A 188 -2.39 20.42 0.38
CA LEU A 188 -1.26 20.83 1.21
C LEU A 188 -0.21 19.72 1.36
N GLY A 189 -0.65 18.47 1.50
CA GLY A 189 0.23 17.31 1.55
C GLY A 189 0.96 17.06 0.23
N ALA A 190 0.28 17.23 -0.91
CA ALA A 190 0.89 17.18 -2.24
C ALA A 190 1.91 18.32 -2.44
N ALA A 191 1.58 19.53 -2.02
CA ALA A 191 2.48 20.68 -2.03
C ALA A 191 3.73 20.40 -1.17
N LEU A 192 3.57 19.81 0.02
CA LEU A 192 4.68 19.37 0.86
C LEU A 192 5.59 18.37 0.15
N GLN A 193 5.03 17.34 -0.50
CA GLN A 193 5.83 16.35 -1.25
C GLN A 193 6.59 17.00 -2.41
N TYR A 194 5.94 17.91 -3.15
CA TYR A 194 6.56 18.64 -4.26
C TYR A 194 7.70 19.55 -3.79
N VAL A 195 7.45 20.38 -2.77
CA VAL A 195 8.45 21.29 -2.21
C VAL A 195 9.62 20.51 -1.61
N TYR A 196 9.36 19.41 -0.91
CA TYR A 196 10.40 18.53 -0.38
C TYR A 196 11.23 17.87 -1.49
N TYR A 197 10.59 17.40 -2.56
CA TYR A 197 11.27 16.86 -3.74
C TYR A 197 12.22 17.89 -4.36
N ARG A 198 11.77 19.14 -4.50
CA ARG A 198 12.57 20.24 -5.02
C ARG A 198 13.73 20.57 -4.08
N TYR A 199 13.47 20.65 -2.77
CA TYR A 199 14.49 20.90 -1.75
C TYR A 199 15.60 19.84 -1.76
N GLN A 200 15.26 18.55 -1.85
CA GLN A 200 16.25 17.47 -1.97
C GLN A 200 17.15 17.62 -3.21
N LYS A 201 16.63 18.18 -4.30
CA LYS A 201 17.39 18.37 -5.53
C LYS A 201 18.37 19.55 -5.43
N THR A 202 17.99 20.61 -4.70
CA THR A 202 18.76 21.86 -4.62
C THR A 202 19.77 21.88 -3.47
N SER A 203 19.47 21.23 -2.34
CA SER A 203 20.31 21.34 -1.14
C SER A 203 21.41 20.27 -1.11
N ALA A 204 22.67 20.68 -1.26
CA ALA A 204 23.83 19.79 -1.29
C ALA A 204 24.19 19.16 0.07
N THR A 205 23.68 19.71 1.18
CA THR A 205 23.92 19.24 2.54
C THR A 205 22.62 18.84 3.23
N PRO A 206 22.31 17.54 3.35
CA PRO A 206 21.13 17.10 4.08
C PRO A 206 21.32 17.34 5.59
N VAL A 207 20.58 18.29 6.15
CA VAL A 207 20.45 18.43 7.61
C VAL A 207 19.66 17.23 8.13
N LYS A 208 20.36 16.27 8.74
CA LYS A 208 19.80 14.98 9.23
C LYS A 208 18.59 15.14 10.16
N GLU A 209 18.49 16.25 10.87
CA GLU A 209 17.37 16.52 11.78
C GLU A 209 16.09 16.92 11.03
N ALA A 210 16.20 17.71 9.96
CA ALA A 210 15.07 18.07 9.11
C ALA A 210 14.50 16.83 8.41
N GLU A 211 15.35 15.90 8.00
CA GLU A 211 14.93 14.67 7.33
C GLU A 211 13.94 13.83 8.16
N LYS A 212 14.21 13.62 9.45
CA LYS A 212 13.31 12.86 10.34
C LYS A 212 11.96 13.56 10.52
N LEU A 213 11.98 14.88 10.62
CA LEU A 213 10.78 15.69 10.83
C LEU A 213 9.86 15.69 9.60
N HIS A 214 10.45 15.76 8.40
CA HIS A 214 9.72 15.67 7.14
C HIS A 214 9.22 14.25 6.89
N LEU A 215 9.97 13.23 7.30
CA LEU A 215 9.57 11.83 7.15
C LEU A 215 8.23 11.55 7.85
N PHE A 216 8.04 12.05 9.08
CA PHE A 216 6.77 11.91 9.80
C PHE A 216 5.60 12.50 9.02
N ALA A 217 5.70 13.77 8.59
CA ALA A 217 4.63 14.43 7.85
C ALA A 217 4.29 13.73 6.52
N ARG A 218 5.30 13.19 5.83
CA ARG A 218 5.10 12.39 4.60
C ARG A 218 4.35 11.09 4.89
N TYR A 219 4.67 10.40 5.98
CA TYR A 219 3.94 9.21 6.40
C TYR A 219 2.49 9.54 6.77
N THR A 220 2.27 10.59 7.57
CA THR A 220 0.92 11.03 7.93
C THR A 220 0.08 11.36 6.70
N PHE A 221 0.66 12.06 5.71
CA PHE A 221 -0.01 12.34 4.44
C PHE A 221 -0.38 11.06 3.69
N ASN A 222 0.55 10.12 3.52
CA ASN A 222 0.29 8.88 2.78
C ASN A 222 -0.77 8.01 3.47
N ILE A 223 -0.70 7.88 4.80
CA ILE A 223 -1.70 7.16 5.60
C ILE A 223 -3.07 7.80 5.42
N ARG A 224 -3.17 9.14 5.54
CA ARG A 224 -4.43 9.85 5.39
C ARG A 224 -5.01 9.72 3.98
N LEU A 225 -4.17 9.85 2.95
CA LEU A 225 -4.61 9.69 1.57
C LEU A 225 -5.20 8.29 1.34
N LEU A 226 -4.48 7.24 1.76
CA LEU A 226 -4.84 5.86 1.49
C LEU A 226 -5.97 5.32 2.38
N LEU A 227 -6.00 5.69 3.66
CA LEU A 227 -6.92 5.10 4.64
C LEU A 227 -8.13 5.99 4.97
N GLU A 228 -8.08 7.29 4.65
CA GLU A 228 -9.17 8.22 4.99
C GLU A 228 -9.73 8.87 3.72
N THR A 229 -8.91 9.55 2.93
CA THR A 229 -9.41 10.38 1.82
C THR A 229 -9.93 9.55 0.66
N VAL A 230 -9.17 8.54 0.22
CA VAL A 230 -9.58 7.66 -0.87
C VAL A 230 -10.84 6.86 -0.50
N PRO A 231 -10.90 6.14 0.65
CA PRO A 231 -12.11 5.44 1.05
C PRO A 231 -13.31 6.38 1.18
N TYR A 232 -13.16 7.55 1.80
CA TYR A 232 -14.25 8.51 1.93
C TYR A 232 -14.75 9.05 0.59
N PHE A 233 -13.85 9.28 -0.37
CA PHE A 233 -14.22 9.70 -1.72
C PHE A 233 -14.95 8.57 -2.48
N VAL A 234 -14.50 7.32 -2.31
CA VAL A 234 -15.18 6.15 -2.83
C VAL A 234 -16.58 6.04 -2.23
N ASP A 235 -16.72 6.13 -0.90
CA ASP A 235 -18.02 6.09 -0.22
C ASP A 235 -18.96 7.21 -0.69
N LEU A 236 -18.44 8.42 -0.89
CA LEU A 236 -19.23 9.54 -1.40
C LEU A 236 -19.70 9.30 -2.85
N LEU A 237 -18.81 8.77 -3.70
CA LEU A 237 -19.16 8.39 -5.07
C LEU A 237 -20.22 7.29 -5.06
N LEU A 238 -20.05 6.26 -4.22
CA LEU A 238 -21.02 5.17 -4.05
C LEU A 238 -22.38 5.71 -3.60
N THR A 239 -22.40 6.58 -2.59
CA THR A 239 -23.64 7.17 -2.04
C THR A 239 -24.37 8.06 -3.06
N ASN A 240 -23.63 8.88 -3.83
CA ASN A 240 -24.23 9.75 -4.84
C ASN A 240 -24.71 8.99 -6.08
N VAL A 241 -24.02 7.90 -6.45
CA VAL A 241 -24.47 7.00 -7.52
C VAL A 241 -25.74 6.25 -7.08
N GLN A 242 -25.83 5.85 -5.81
CA GLN A 242 -27.03 5.24 -5.23
C GLN A 242 -28.21 6.21 -5.15
N GLY A 243 -28.00 7.48 -4.77
CA GLY A 243 -29.07 8.48 -4.66
C GLY A 243 -29.73 8.91 -5.98
N GLY A 244 -29.11 8.57 -7.13
CA GLY A 244 -29.69 8.77 -8.46
C GLY A 244 -30.54 7.60 -8.97
N MET A 245 -30.53 6.47 -8.26
CA MET A 245 -31.46 5.36 -8.46
C MET A 245 -32.48 5.42 -7.33
N ASP A 246 -33.76 5.55 -7.65
CA ASP A 246 -34.84 5.63 -6.65
C ASP A 246 -34.58 4.67 -5.48
N GLY A 247 -34.71 5.16 -4.24
CA GLY A 247 -34.25 4.55 -2.98
C GLY A 247 -34.75 3.13 -2.67
N ASN A 248 -35.46 2.50 -3.59
CA ASN A 248 -35.78 1.09 -3.62
C ASN A 248 -34.65 0.23 -4.22
N ALA A 249 -33.71 0.79 -4.99
CA ALA A 249 -32.67 0.00 -5.65
C ALA A 249 -31.72 -0.72 -4.68
N ALA A 250 -31.45 -0.16 -3.49
CA ALA A 250 -30.63 -0.83 -2.47
C ALA A 250 -31.33 -2.05 -1.84
N HIS A 251 -32.68 -2.08 -1.82
CA HIS A 251 -33.48 -3.25 -1.44
C HIS A 251 -33.73 -4.20 -2.62
N VAL A 252 -33.64 -3.71 -3.87
CA VAL A 252 -33.71 -4.50 -5.11
C VAL A 252 -32.34 -5.11 -5.48
N PHE A 253 -31.38 -5.13 -4.55
CA PHE A 253 -30.22 -6.04 -4.62
C PHE A 253 -30.33 -7.20 -3.61
N VAL A 254 -31.46 -7.32 -2.91
CA VAL A 254 -31.69 -8.34 -1.88
C VAL A 254 -32.99 -9.10 -2.18
N GLY A 255 -32.98 -9.82 -3.30
CA GLY A 255 -34.00 -10.78 -3.71
C GLY A 255 -33.31 -12.07 -4.19
N PRO A 256 -34.06 -13.16 -4.42
CA PRO A 256 -33.52 -14.40 -4.95
C PRO A 256 -33.21 -14.19 -6.45
N TYR A 257 -32.13 -13.47 -6.74
CA TYR A 257 -31.76 -13.14 -8.12
C TYR A 257 -31.23 -14.37 -8.83
N ASP A 258 -31.75 -14.59 -10.03
CA ASP A 258 -31.09 -15.39 -11.04
C ASP A 258 -29.75 -14.69 -11.38
N PHE A 259 -28.64 -15.44 -11.49
CA PHE A 259 -27.32 -14.90 -11.81
C PHE A 259 -27.32 -14.14 -13.16
N CYS A 260 -28.27 -14.50 -14.00
CA CYS A 260 -28.65 -13.84 -15.23
C CYS A 260 -29.05 -12.36 -15.03
N ASP A 261 -29.93 -12.07 -14.06
CA ASP A 261 -30.40 -10.71 -13.78
C ASP A 261 -29.26 -9.84 -13.20
N LEU A 262 -28.44 -10.40 -12.33
CA LEU A 262 -27.29 -9.69 -11.76
C LEU A 262 -26.26 -9.35 -12.83
N ALA A 263 -26.00 -10.27 -13.77
CA ALA A 263 -25.10 -10.02 -14.90
C ALA A 263 -25.63 -8.90 -15.80
N GLU A 264 -26.94 -8.86 -16.05
CA GLU A 264 -27.60 -7.77 -16.79
C GLU A 264 -27.46 -6.43 -16.05
N GLN A 265 -27.75 -6.41 -14.76
CA GLN A 265 -27.64 -5.20 -13.94
C GLN A 265 -26.20 -4.66 -13.91
N LEU A 266 -25.20 -5.54 -13.77
CA LEU A 266 -23.78 -5.14 -13.84
C LEU A 266 -23.42 -4.64 -15.25
N ALA A 267 -23.87 -5.32 -16.30
CA ALA A 267 -23.62 -4.91 -17.69
C ALA A 267 -24.27 -3.57 -18.03
N ASN A 268 -25.42 -3.25 -17.43
CA ASN A 268 -26.11 -1.97 -17.61
C ASN A 268 -25.62 -0.87 -16.66
N SER A 269 -24.95 -1.24 -15.56
CA SER A 269 -24.45 -0.32 -14.57
C SER A 269 -23.31 0.57 -15.11
N ARG A 270 -23.54 1.89 -15.09
CA ARG A 270 -22.50 2.89 -15.41
C ARG A 270 -21.32 2.80 -14.46
N TYR A 271 -21.57 2.44 -13.19
CA TYR A 271 -20.53 2.24 -12.19
C TYR A 271 -19.58 1.11 -12.60
N TYR A 272 -20.11 -0.06 -12.93
CA TYR A 272 -19.30 -1.21 -13.30
C TYR A 272 -18.47 -0.91 -14.56
N LYS A 273 -19.06 -0.23 -15.56
CA LYS A 273 -18.31 0.25 -16.74
C LYS A 273 -17.17 1.19 -16.39
N ALA A 274 -17.38 2.11 -15.45
CA ALA A 274 -16.32 3.01 -14.98
C ALA A 274 -15.21 2.25 -14.24
N VAL A 275 -15.57 1.28 -13.39
CA VAL A 275 -14.60 0.39 -12.71
C VAL A 275 -13.77 -0.39 -13.72
N LEU A 276 -14.39 -0.99 -14.74
CA LEU A 276 -13.69 -1.66 -15.83
C LEU A 276 -12.75 -0.72 -16.59
N GLY A 277 -13.17 0.52 -16.85
CA GLY A 277 -12.32 1.56 -17.43
C GLY A 277 -11.08 1.86 -16.58
N VAL A 278 -11.26 2.02 -15.26
CA VAL A 278 -10.15 2.22 -14.31
C VAL A 278 -9.22 1.01 -14.28
N ARG A 279 -9.76 -0.22 -14.25
CA ARG A 279 -8.98 -1.47 -14.33
C ARG A 279 -8.18 -1.56 -15.62
N LEU A 280 -8.75 -1.15 -16.75
CA LEU A 280 -8.06 -1.19 -18.05
C LEU A 280 -6.87 -0.24 -18.06
N VAL A 281 -7.06 1.00 -17.60
CA VAL A 281 -5.97 1.97 -17.47
C VAL A 281 -4.91 1.46 -16.51
N ALA A 282 -5.34 0.92 -15.36
CA ALA A 282 -4.47 0.39 -14.33
C ALA A 282 -3.56 -0.73 -14.87
N THR A 283 -4.15 -1.77 -15.43
CA THR A 283 -3.44 -2.94 -15.94
C THR A 283 -2.55 -2.60 -17.14
N SER A 284 -2.98 -1.66 -18.00
CA SER A 284 -2.16 -1.14 -19.10
C SER A 284 -0.90 -0.43 -18.57
N LEU A 285 -1.05 0.44 -17.58
CA LEU A 285 0.08 1.13 -16.95
C LEU A 285 1.01 0.14 -16.25
N GLY A 286 0.47 -0.84 -15.52
CA GLY A 286 1.24 -1.89 -14.87
C GLY A 286 2.07 -2.71 -15.87
N ALA A 287 1.44 -3.18 -16.96
CA ALA A 287 2.11 -3.93 -18.01
C ALA A 287 3.21 -3.10 -18.70
N LEU A 288 2.92 -1.83 -19.02
CA LEU A 288 3.91 -0.90 -19.58
C LEU A 288 5.10 -0.72 -18.62
N MET A 289 4.86 -0.44 -17.34
CA MET A 289 5.92 -0.26 -16.34
C MET A 289 6.78 -1.53 -16.20
N CYS A 290 6.17 -2.71 -16.15
CA CYS A 290 6.90 -3.98 -16.11
C CYS A 290 7.71 -4.22 -17.39
N ALA A 291 7.14 -3.96 -18.57
CA ALA A 291 7.84 -4.07 -19.85
C ALA A 291 9.02 -3.08 -19.93
N PHE A 292 8.87 -1.87 -19.39
CA PHE A 292 9.96 -0.91 -19.29
C PHE A 292 11.06 -1.35 -18.32
N LEU A 293 10.70 -1.89 -17.14
CA LEU A 293 11.67 -2.46 -16.22
C LEU A 293 12.45 -3.61 -16.88
N LEU A 294 11.76 -4.46 -17.64
CA LEU A 294 12.36 -5.55 -18.41
C LEU A 294 13.22 -5.06 -19.58
N ARG A 295 12.86 -3.95 -20.24
CA ARG A 295 13.62 -3.38 -21.37
C ARG A 295 14.79 -2.50 -20.94
N SER A 296 14.73 -1.89 -19.76
CA SER A 296 15.82 -1.07 -19.22
C SER A 296 17.15 -1.83 -19.31
N LYS A 297 18.27 -1.14 -19.60
CA LYS A 297 19.59 -1.69 -19.99
C LYS A 297 20.14 -2.85 -19.11
N VAL A 298 19.53 -3.10 -17.96
CA VAL A 298 19.67 -4.33 -17.15
C VAL A 298 19.41 -5.62 -17.96
N SER A 299 18.62 -5.57 -19.04
CA SER A 299 18.30 -6.72 -19.88
C SER A 299 19.17 -6.85 -21.15
N TRP A 300 19.55 -5.73 -21.77
CA TRP A 300 20.28 -5.72 -23.05
C TRP A 300 21.72 -6.28 -22.95
N ILE A 301 22.37 -6.12 -21.79
CA ILE A 301 23.72 -6.70 -21.51
C ILE A 301 23.69 -8.24 -21.43
N PHE A 302 22.50 -8.86 -21.43
CA PHE A 302 22.33 -10.27 -21.06
C PHE A 302 22.12 -11.23 -22.23
N VAL A 303 21.73 -10.74 -23.41
CA VAL A 303 21.47 -11.59 -24.59
C VAL A 303 22.72 -11.71 -25.47
N HIS A 304 23.53 -10.65 -25.57
CA HIS A 304 24.82 -10.70 -26.25
C HIS A 304 25.95 -11.01 -25.26
N GLY A 305 25.97 -12.27 -24.80
CA GLY A 305 27.16 -12.82 -24.18
C GLY A 305 28.17 -13.19 -25.27
N TYR A 306 28.94 -12.21 -25.73
CA TYR A 306 30.34 -12.29 -26.21
C TYR A 306 30.67 -11.01 -26.98
N ASP A 307 31.85 -10.45 -26.68
CA ASP A 307 32.55 -9.37 -27.37
C ASP A 307 31.91 -7.98 -27.46
N ILE A 308 32.07 -7.16 -26.41
CA ILE A 308 32.45 -5.75 -26.58
C ILE A 308 33.45 -5.35 -25.47
N VAL A 309 34.73 -5.43 -25.81
CA VAL A 309 35.76 -4.53 -25.29
C VAL A 309 35.44 -3.15 -25.86
N GLY A 310 34.99 -2.20 -25.05
CA GLY A 310 34.80 -0.82 -25.51
C GLY A 310 33.68 -0.06 -24.81
N ASP A 311 34.10 0.79 -23.88
CA ASP A 311 33.39 1.92 -23.27
C ASP A 311 32.18 1.68 -22.36
N HIS A 312 32.57 1.42 -21.11
CA HIS A 312 32.01 1.98 -19.89
C HIS A 312 31.11 3.21 -20.07
N LYS A 313 29.82 3.04 -19.81
CA LYS A 313 29.09 4.03 -18.98
C LYS A 313 27.89 3.40 -18.29
N MET A 314 28.01 3.37 -16.95
CA MET A 314 26.94 3.27 -15.96
C MET A 314 26.30 1.88 -15.72
N ASN A 315 27.11 0.92 -15.27
CA ASN A 315 26.64 -0.19 -14.41
C ASN A 315 26.43 0.32 -12.97
N THR A 316 25.40 1.13 -12.73
CA THR A 316 25.25 1.84 -11.44
C THR A 316 24.87 0.96 -10.26
N ILE A 317 24.46 -0.29 -10.48
CA ILE A 317 24.25 -1.26 -9.40
C ILE A 317 24.79 -2.60 -9.86
N ILE A 318 26.03 -2.89 -9.47
CA ILE A 318 26.57 -4.25 -9.55
C ILE A 318 25.69 -5.08 -8.61
N LEU A 319 24.74 -5.84 -9.13
CA LEU A 319 24.03 -6.88 -8.38
C LEU A 319 24.70 -8.21 -8.71
N HIS A 320 24.88 -9.07 -7.71
CA HIS A 320 25.30 -10.45 -7.95
C HIS A 320 24.40 -11.12 -9.00
N VAL A 321 25.01 -12.00 -9.79
CA VAL A 321 24.35 -12.67 -10.91
C VAL A 321 23.07 -13.42 -10.47
N HIS A 322 23.07 -14.05 -9.30
CA HIS A 322 21.91 -14.79 -8.78
C HIS A 322 20.73 -13.88 -8.45
N ALA A 323 20.93 -12.79 -7.69
CA ALA A 323 19.85 -11.81 -7.46
C ALA A 323 19.35 -11.17 -8.75
N ARG A 324 20.21 -10.95 -9.76
CA ARG A 324 19.76 -10.43 -11.05
C ARG A 324 18.81 -11.41 -11.75
N ILE A 325 19.14 -12.70 -11.75
CA ILE A 325 18.29 -13.75 -12.31
C ILE A 325 16.95 -13.81 -11.58
N LEU A 326 16.96 -13.83 -10.26
CA LEU A 326 15.75 -13.88 -9.43
C LEU A 326 14.88 -12.63 -9.58
N LEU A 327 15.49 -11.44 -9.62
CA LEU A 327 14.77 -10.18 -9.82
C LEU A 327 14.16 -10.12 -11.23
N LYS A 328 14.86 -10.61 -12.26
CA LYS A 328 14.30 -10.70 -13.61
C LYS A 328 13.12 -11.66 -13.67
N TYR A 329 13.23 -12.83 -13.05
CA TYR A 329 12.12 -13.77 -12.94
C TYR A 329 10.92 -13.11 -12.26
N HIS A 330 11.12 -12.39 -11.15
CA HIS A 330 10.06 -11.65 -10.47
C HIS A 330 9.38 -10.60 -11.38
N ILE A 331 10.17 -9.83 -12.15
CA ILE A 331 9.64 -8.82 -13.09
C ILE A 331 8.87 -9.50 -14.24
N ILE A 332 9.36 -10.64 -14.76
CA ILE A 332 8.67 -11.40 -15.81
C ILE A 332 7.33 -11.92 -15.30
N VAL A 333 7.30 -12.53 -14.11
CA VAL A 333 6.05 -12.98 -13.48
C VAL A 333 5.08 -11.82 -13.26
N SER A 334 5.58 -10.67 -12.81
CA SER A 334 4.77 -9.46 -12.62
C SER A 334 4.21 -8.92 -13.95
N LEU A 335 4.99 -8.99 -15.03
CA LEU A 335 4.54 -8.62 -16.38
C LEU A 335 3.44 -9.56 -16.87
N LEU A 336 3.65 -10.88 -16.75
CA LEU A 336 2.66 -11.88 -17.14
C LEU A 336 1.36 -11.69 -16.36
N LEU A 337 1.45 -11.36 -15.07
CA LEU A 337 0.29 -11.09 -14.23
C LEU A 337 -0.47 -9.84 -14.70
N ALA A 338 0.25 -8.76 -15.01
CA ALA A 338 -0.35 -7.53 -15.54
C ALA A 338 -1.03 -7.76 -16.91
N VAL A 339 -0.39 -8.52 -17.81
CA VAL A 339 -0.95 -8.89 -19.12
C VAL A 339 -2.19 -9.76 -18.95
N ASN A 340 -2.18 -10.70 -18.00
CA ASN A 340 -3.34 -11.53 -17.73
C ASN A 340 -4.54 -10.71 -17.20
N TYR A 341 -4.30 -9.79 -16.25
CA TYR A 341 -5.35 -8.87 -15.81
C TYR A 341 -5.87 -7.96 -16.92
N PHE A 342 -4.99 -7.48 -17.79
CA PHE A 342 -5.38 -6.71 -18.97
C PHE A 342 -6.29 -7.53 -19.89
N ALA A 343 -5.92 -8.78 -20.18
CA ALA A 343 -6.72 -9.69 -21.01
C ALA A 343 -8.11 -9.96 -20.40
N ILE A 344 -8.18 -10.22 -19.10
CA ILE A 344 -9.45 -10.39 -18.36
C ILE A 344 -10.30 -9.12 -18.48
N THR A 345 -9.70 -7.95 -18.25
CA THR A 345 -10.43 -6.68 -18.27
C THR A 345 -10.95 -6.34 -19.67
N VAL A 346 -10.14 -6.54 -20.71
CA VAL A 346 -10.58 -6.37 -22.11
C VAL A 346 -11.72 -7.32 -22.43
N PHE A 347 -11.64 -8.57 -21.97
CA PHE A 347 -12.70 -9.54 -22.17
C PHE A 347 -14.01 -9.11 -21.48
N GLU A 348 -13.94 -8.66 -20.22
CA GLU A 348 -15.09 -8.12 -19.48
C GLU A 348 -15.71 -6.89 -20.17
N ILE A 349 -14.88 -5.99 -20.71
CA ILE A 349 -15.35 -4.82 -21.47
C ILE A 349 -16.06 -5.25 -22.76
N VAL A 350 -15.44 -6.13 -23.56
CA VAL A 350 -16.06 -6.62 -24.80
C VAL A 350 -17.40 -7.29 -24.49
N ARG A 351 -17.47 -8.06 -23.42
CA ARG A 351 -18.69 -8.73 -22.95
C ARG A 351 -19.78 -7.73 -22.57
N THR A 352 -19.45 -6.74 -21.73
CA THR A 352 -20.41 -5.71 -21.27
C THR A 352 -20.85 -4.72 -22.36
N MET A 353 -20.18 -4.70 -23.50
CA MET A 353 -20.54 -3.87 -24.66
C MET A 353 -21.41 -4.60 -25.68
N ARG A 354 -21.57 -5.93 -25.59
CA ARG A 354 -22.43 -6.67 -26.51
C ARG A 354 -23.88 -6.63 -26.02
N ASP A 355 -24.78 -6.31 -26.95
CA ASP A 355 -26.23 -6.41 -26.75
C ASP A 355 -26.66 -7.87 -27.00
N VAL A 356 -26.57 -8.71 -25.96
CA VAL A 356 -26.91 -10.14 -26.01
C VAL A 356 -27.87 -10.44 -24.87
N HIS A 357 -28.61 -11.55 -24.98
CA HIS A 357 -29.48 -12.00 -23.91
C HIS A 357 -28.71 -12.08 -22.59
N TYR A 358 -29.32 -11.66 -21.49
CA TYR A 358 -28.64 -11.43 -20.21
C TYR A 358 -27.92 -12.66 -19.64
N CYS A 359 -28.43 -13.87 -19.89
CA CYS A 359 -27.74 -15.12 -19.52
C CYS A 359 -26.50 -15.43 -20.37
N ASP A 360 -26.41 -14.90 -21.60
CA ASP A 360 -25.23 -15.04 -22.46
C ASP A 360 -24.08 -14.15 -21.99
N HIS A 361 -24.31 -13.28 -21.00
CA HIS A 361 -23.24 -12.63 -20.26
C HIS A 361 -22.51 -13.60 -19.32
N LEU A 362 -23.00 -14.82 -19.06
CA LEU A 362 -22.24 -15.77 -18.24
C LEU A 362 -21.01 -16.28 -19.01
N MET A 363 -19.85 -16.21 -18.35
CA MET A 363 -18.58 -16.60 -18.94
C MET A 363 -18.50 -18.14 -18.99
N PRO A 364 -18.15 -18.76 -20.14
CA PRO A 364 -17.96 -20.20 -20.21
C PRO A 364 -16.98 -20.66 -19.14
N ARG A 365 -17.25 -21.80 -18.49
CA ARG A 365 -16.45 -22.29 -17.35
C ARG A 365 -14.96 -22.34 -17.63
N TRP A 366 -14.56 -22.84 -18.81
CA TRP A 366 -13.15 -22.92 -19.20
C TRP A 366 -12.51 -21.53 -19.34
N LEU A 367 -13.27 -20.56 -19.85
CA LEU A 367 -12.79 -19.20 -20.04
C LEU A 367 -12.69 -18.48 -18.71
N SER A 368 -13.57 -18.78 -17.76
CA SER A 368 -13.45 -18.33 -16.36
C SER A 368 -12.24 -18.98 -15.66
N PHE A 369 -12.08 -20.29 -15.83
CA PHE A 369 -11.00 -21.07 -15.23
C PHE A 369 -9.61 -20.53 -15.55
N TRP A 370 -9.23 -20.49 -16.82
CA TRP A 370 -7.84 -20.31 -17.22
C TRP A 370 -7.22 -18.97 -16.77
N PRO A 371 -7.86 -17.81 -16.96
CA PRO A 371 -7.31 -16.54 -16.51
C PRO A 371 -7.20 -16.43 -14.99
N HIS A 372 -8.16 -16.99 -14.24
CA HIS A 372 -8.11 -16.99 -12.77
C HIS A 372 -7.04 -17.96 -12.26
N PHE A 373 -6.94 -19.14 -12.86
CA PHE A 373 -5.88 -20.12 -12.62
C PHE A 373 -4.49 -19.50 -12.85
N VAL A 374 -4.29 -18.84 -13.99
CA VAL A 374 -3.04 -18.14 -14.31
C VAL A 374 -2.76 -17.02 -13.29
N THR A 375 -3.76 -16.23 -12.93
CA THR A 375 -3.62 -15.15 -11.92
C THR A 375 -3.12 -15.70 -10.58
N GLY A 376 -3.80 -16.70 -10.03
CA GLY A 376 -3.42 -17.31 -8.75
C GLY A 376 -1.99 -17.83 -8.76
N ASN A 377 -1.65 -18.64 -9.78
CA ASN A 377 -0.30 -19.19 -9.90
C ASN A 377 0.80 -18.12 -10.05
N LEU A 378 0.53 -17.04 -10.79
CA LEU A 378 1.50 -15.95 -10.96
C LEU A 378 1.70 -15.16 -9.66
N VAL A 379 0.66 -14.93 -8.86
CA VAL A 379 0.79 -14.33 -7.52
C VAL A 379 1.67 -15.21 -6.61
N TYR A 380 1.49 -16.53 -6.65
CA TYR A 380 2.35 -17.47 -5.92
C TYR A 380 3.79 -17.42 -6.40
N CYS A 381 4.02 -17.49 -7.71
CA CYS A 381 5.37 -17.37 -8.29
C CYS A 381 6.04 -16.05 -7.88
N GLN A 382 5.27 -14.97 -7.78
CA GLN A 382 5.78 -13.66 -7.35
C GLN A 382 6.15 -13.63 -5.86
N THR A 383 5.37 -14.31 -5.03
CA THR A 383 5.64 -14.47 -3.60
C THR A 383 6.90 -15.30 -3.36
N PHE A 384 6.98 -16.47 -3.99
CA PHE A 384 8.16 -17.34 -3.91
C PHE A 384 9.41 -16.69 -4.50
N SER A 385 9.31 -15.96 -5.61
CA SER A 385 10.46 -15.24 -6.14
C SER A 385 10.97 -14.17 -5.17
N SER A 386 10.09 -13.44 -4.48
CA SER A 386 10.48 -12.49 -3.43
C SER A 386 11.20 -13.19 -2.29
N PHE A 387 10.64 -14.30 -1.80
CA PHE A 387 11.25 -15.15 -0.78
C PHE A 387 12.64 -15.62 -1.19
N PHE A 388 12.82 -16.13 -2.41
CA PHE A 388 14.12 -16.60 -2.88
C PHE A 388 15.14 -15.50 -3.07
N ILE A 389 14.75 -14.30 -3.50
CA ILE A 389 15.68 -13.14 -3.51
C ILE A 389 16.18 -12.88 -2.09
N ILE A 390 15.30 -12.92 -1.10
CA ILE A 390 15.64 -12.65 0.30
C ILE A 390 16.52 -13.75 0.90
N VAL A 391 16.22 -15.03 0.63
CA VAL A 391 17.04 -16.18 1.03
C VAL A 391 18.43 -16.10 0.39
N GLU A 392 18.50 -15.76 -0.90
CA GLU A 392 19.77 -15.59 -1.60
C GLU A 392 20.59 -14.45 -0.97
N ARG A 393 19.95 -13.33 -0.60
CA ARG A 393 20.60 -12.24 0.15
C ARG A 393 21.04 -12.67 1.55
N LEU A 394 20.29 -13.52 2.22
CA LEU A 394 20.67 -14.08 3.52
C LEU A 394 21.92 -14.97 3.39
N LEU A 395 21.94 -15.88 2.42
CA LEU A 395 23.12 -16.72 2.12
C LEU A 395 24.34 -15.88 1.76
N CYS A 396 24.15 -14.85 0.94
CA CYS A 396 25.15 -13.85 0.58
C CYS A 396 25.70 -13.12 1.83
N THR A 397 24.86 -12.88 2.83
CA THR A 397 25.25 -12.25 4.10
C THR A 397 26.08 -13.18 4.98
N PHE A 398 25.70 -14.46 5.08
CA PHE A 398 26.43 -15.45 5.88
C PHE A 398 27.74 -15.92 5.22
N ARG A 399 27.74 -16.07 3.90
CA ARG A 399 28.88 -16.59 3.12
C ARG A 399 29.64 -15.48 2.38
N ILE A 400 29.82 -14.32 2.99
CA ILE A 400 30.39 -13.12 2.34
C ILE A 400 31.72 -13.35 1.60
N ARG A 401 32.53 -14.33 2.01
CA ARG A 401 33.83 -14.63 1.36
C ARG A 401 33.75 -15.66 0.25
N THR A 402 32.92 -16.69 0.43
CA THR A 402 32.87 -17.84 -0.48
C THR A 402 31.76 -17.72 -1.50
N TYR A 403 30.83 -16.78 -1.32
CA TYR A 403 29.66 -16.64 -2.19
C TYR A 403 30.02 -16.37 -3.66
N GLU A 404 31.07 -15.58 -3.92
CA GLU A 404 31.53 -15.27 -5.28
C GLU A 404 32.09 -16.47 -6.03
N LEU A 405 32.54 -17.51 -5.31
CA LEU A 405 33.11 -18.72 -5.91
C LEU A 405 32.01 -19.73 -6.31
N LEU A 406 30.77 -19.51 -5.89
CA LEU A 406 29.66 -20.38 -6.22
C LEU A 406 29.04 -19.96 -7.56
N ASP A 407 29.29 -20.70 -8.64
CA ASP A 407 28.51 -20.54 -9.89
C ASP A 407 27.20 -21.33 -9.79
N LEU A 408 26.14 -20.67 -9.32
CA LEU A 408 24.81 -21.25 -9.20
C LEU A 408 23.90 -20.84 -10.37
N ARG A 409 24.42 -20.30 -11.48
CA ARG A 409 23.58 -19.78 -12.57
C ARG A 409 22.65 -20.85 -13.16
N LYS A 410 23.20 -22.00 -13.59
CA LYS A 410 22.41 -23.09 -14.19
C LYS A 410 21.50 -23.78 -13.16
N PRO A 411 22.00 -24.15 -11.96
CA PRO A 411 21.15 -24.72 -10.91
C PRO A 411 19.99 -23.81 -10.51
N LEU A 412 20.22 -22.50 -10.41
CA LEU A 412 19.18 -21.53 -10.06
C LEU A 412 18.09 -21.43 -11.13
N LEU A 413 18.45 -21.44 -12.41
CA LEU A 413 17.47 -21.44 -13.50
C LEU A 413 16.65 -22.74 -13.53
N LEU A 414 17.31 -23.89 -13.37
CA LEU A 414 16.63 -25.18 -13.27
C LEU A 414 15.69 -25.22 -12.06
N PHE A 415 16.15 -24.73 -10.90
CA PHE A 415 15.34 -24.63 -9.70
C PHE A 415 14.11 -23.75 -9.90
N LEU A 416 14.25 -22.58 -10.53
CA LEU A 416 13.11 -21.71 -10.84
C LEU A 416 12.11 -22.37 -11.79
N ALA A 417 12.59 -23.12 -12.78
CA ALA A 417 11.73 -23.89 -13.68
C ALA A 417 10.97 -25.00 -12.94
N ILE A 418 11.67 -25.80 -12.12
CA ILE A 418 11.06 -26.85 -11.29
C ILE A 418 10.03 -26.25 -10.33
N MET A 419 10.39 -25.18 -9.63
CA MET A 419 9.50 -24.49 -8.68
C MET A 419 8.24 -23.97 -9.37
N THR A 420 8.38 -23.31 -10.53
CA THR A 420 7.22 -22.83 -11.32
C THR A 420 6.34 -24.00 -11.73
N GLY A 421 6.94 -25.07 -12.24
CA GLY A 421 6.23 -26.30 -12.63
C GLY A 421 5.50 -26.95 -11.47
N SER A 422 6.13 -27.04 -10.29
CA SER A 422 5.52 -27.57 -9.07
C SER A 422 4.37 -26.71 -8.58
N ILE A 423 4.49 -25.38 -8.60
CA ILE A 423 3.39 -24.48 -8.22
C ILE A 423 2.20 -24.68 -9.17
N ILE A 424 2.44 -24.69 -10.49
CA ILE A 424 1.39 -24.91 -11.49
C ILE A 424 0.73 -26.27 -11.29
N PHE A 425 1.54 -27.33 -11.11
CA PHE A 425 1.05 -28.69 -10.91
C PHE A 425 0.21 -28.81 -9.63
N ILE A 426 0.74 -28.38 -8.48
CA ILE A 426 0.03 -28.45 -7.19
C ILE A 426 -1.24 -27.61 -7.24
N SER A 427 -1.17 -26.39 -7.75
CA SER A 427 -2.35 -25.51 -7.84
C SER A 427 -3.39 -26.08 -8.80
N TYR A 428 -2.98 -26.76 -9.89
CA TYR A 428 -3.93 -27.45 -10.78
C TYR A 428 -4.66 -28.58 -10.07
N PHE A 429 -3.93 -29.47 -9.38
CA PHE A 429 -4.56 -30.57 -8.64
C PHE A 429 -5.47 -30.08 -7.51
N MET A 430 -5.09 -28.99 -6.85
CA MET A 430 -5.92 -28.36 -5.83
C MET A 430 -7.15 -27.70 -6.47
N LEU A 431 -6.99 -26.82 -7.46
CA LEU A 431 -8.09 -26.04 -8.05
C LEU A 431 -9.08 -26.88 -8.87
N VAL A 432 -8.61 -27.89 -9.60
CA VAL A 432 -9.48 -28.78 -10.39
C VAL A 432 -10.42 -29.57 -9.50
N ARG A 433 -9.96 -29.98 -8.30
CA ARG A 433 -10.82 -30.66 -7.33
C ARG A 433 -11.72 -29.71 -6.55
N THR A 434 -11.30 -28.45 -6.39
CA THR A 434 -11.87 -27.58 -5.34
C THR A 434 -12.88 -26.55 -5.81
N ALA A 435 -12.82 -26.10 -7.06
CA ALA A 435 -13.57 -24.94 -7.49
C ALA A 435 -14.85 -25.32 -8.24
N SER A 436 -15.99 -24.77 -7.78
CA SER A 436 -17.22 -24.71 -8.56
C SER A 436 -17.14 -23.49 -9.49
N TRP A 437 -17.00 -23.77 -10.77
CA TRP A 437 -16.86 -22.75 -11.82
C TRP A 437 -18.22 -22.18 -12.26
N GLU A 438 -19.28 -22.50 -11.51
CA GLU A 438 -20.66 -22.06 -11.75
C GLU A 438 -20.94 -20.69 -11.12
N MET A 439 -20.21 -20.28 -10.09
CA MET A 439 -20.35 -18.94 -9.51
C MET A 439 -19.47 -17.94 -10.25
N SER A 440 -20.12 -17.10 -11.06
CA SER A 440 -19.49 -16.12 -11.97
C SER A 440 -18.76 -14.96 -11.30
N LEU A 441 -18.85 -14.84 -9.97
CA LEU A 441 -18.34 -13.69 -9.21
C LEU A 441 -17.10 -13.97 -8.36
N PHE A 442 -16.62 -15.23 -8.27
CA PHE A 442 -15.51 -15.55 -7.37
C PHE A 442 -14.42 -16.47 -7.90
N TYR A 443 -13.22 -16.17 -7.40
CA TYR A 443 -11.97 -16.89 -7.56
C TYR A 443 -11.99 -18.30 -6.98
N LEU A 444 -12.88 -18.62 -6.03
CA LEU A 444 -12.91 -19.89 -5.29
C LEU A 444 -14.32 -20.12 -4.69
N ALA A 445 -15.30 -20.55 -5.48
CA ALA A 445 -16.52 -21.09 -4.90
C ALA A 445 -16.26 -22.56 -4.50
N PHE A 446 -16.22 -22.83 -3.20
CA PHE A 446 -16.01 -24.18 -2.66
C PHE A 446 -17.37 -24.84 -2.45
N GLU A 447 -17.75 -25.77 -3.33
CA GLU A 447 -19.01 -26.52 -3.19
C GLU A 447 -18.90 -27.59 -2.09
N ASP A 448 -17.78 -28.31 -2.05
CA ASP A 448 -17.51 -29.35 -1.06
C ASP A 448 -16.87 -28.75 0.21
N PRO A 449 -17.34 -29.07 1.43
CA PRO A 449 -16.68 -28.67 2.68
C PRO A 449 -15.19 -29.08 2.74
N GLY A 450 -14.79 -30.22 2.14
CA GLY A 450 -13.37 -30.60 2.05
C GLY A 450 -12.54 -29.59 1.24
N ASN A 451 -13.15 -28.87 0.31
CA ASN A 451 -12.47 -27.90 -0.54
C ASN A 451 -12.12 -26.59 0.19
N MET A 452 -12.94 -26.22 1.18
CA MET A 452 -12.67 -25.05 2.03
C MET A 452 -11.41 -25.25 2.87
N GLU A 453 -11.15 -26.47 3.35
CA GLU A 453 -9.93 -26.79 4.09
C GLU A 453 -8.68 -26.64 3.21
N TYR A 454 -8.72 -27.16 1.98
CA TYR A 454 -7.62 -27.02 1.02
C TYR A 454 -7.37 -25.57 0.62
N GLY A 455 -8.42 -24.81 0.32
CA GLY A 455 -8.33 -23.38 0.01
C GLY A 455 -7.73 -22.58 1.16
N THR A 456 -8.17 -22.85 2.39
CA THR A 456 -7.65 -22.22 3.60
C THR A 456 -6.18 -22.58 3.83
N ALA A 457 -5.81 -23.85 3.68
CA ALA A 457 -4.43 -24.30 3.81
C ALA A 457 -3.51 -23.66 2.75
N TYR A 458 -4.00 -23.54 1.52
CA TYR A 458 -3.29 -22.90 0.42
C TYR A 458 -3.03 -21.42 0.70
N MET A 459 -4.06 -20.67 1.10
CA MET A 459 -3.93 -19.25 1.49
C MET A 459 -3.05 -19.07 2.73
N PHE A 460 -3.18 -19.94 3.73
CA PHE A 460 -2.34 -19.90 4.93
C PHE A 460 -0.86 -20.12 4.60
N ALA A 461 -0.55 -21.08 3.73
CA ALA A 461 0.81 -21.31 3.26
C ALA A 461 1.37 -20.08 2.54
N HIS A 462 0.56 -19.39 1.74
CA HIS A 462 0.94 -18.17 1.04
C HIS A 462 1.26 -17.01 1.98
N ILE A 463 0.36 -16.69 2.90
CA ILE A 463 0.59 -15.67 3.93
C ILE A 463 1.83 -15.99 4.76
N SER A 464 2.03 -17.27 5.09
CA SER A 464 3.19 -17.72 5.85
C SER A 464 4.50 -17.40 5.13
N VAL A 465 4.58 -17.68 3.81
CA VAL A 465 5.76 -17.34 3.00
C VAL A 465 6.00 -15.84 2.95
N ASP A 466 4.96 -15.02 2.80
CA ASP A 466 5.08 -13.56 2.82
C ASP A 466 5.55 -13.03 4.19
N PHE A 467 4.98 -13.55 5.27
CA PHE A 467 5.36 -13.19 6.63
C PHE A 467 6.84 -13.54 6.92
N PHE A 468 7.26 -14.76 6.58
CA PHE A 468 8.66 -15.17 6.71
C PHE A 468 9.58 -14.34 5.82
N SER A 469 9.17 -14.03 4.59
CA SER A 469 9.91 -13.13 3.69
C SER A 469 10.17 -11.78 4.34
N MET A 470 9.15 -11.19 4.96
CA MET A 470 9.27 -9.90 5.65
C MET A 470 10.26 -9.97 6.82
N ILE A 471 10.15 -11.00 7.68
CA ILE A 471 11.05 -11.21 8.81
C ILE A 471 12.49 -11.38 8.33
N ILE A 472 12.73 -12.28 7.37
CA ILE A 472 14.07 -12.56 6.89
C ILE A 472 14.66 -11.33 6.21
N CYS A 473 13.89 -10.59 5.41
CA CYS A 473 14.34 -9.34 4.78
C CYS A 473 14.80 -8.32 5.83
N LYS A 474 14.08 -8.23 6.96
CA LYS A 474 14.46 -7.36 8.08
C LYS A 474 15.74 -7.83 8.76
N VAL A 475 15.87 -9.13 8.99
CA VAL A 475 17.08 -9.74 9.56
C VAL A 475 18.29 -9.46 8.66
N VAL A 476 18.19 -9.73 7.35
CA VAL A 476 19.23 -9.43 6.36
C VAL A 476 19.63 -7.96 6.42
N HIS A 477 18.65 -7.05 6.45
CA HIS A 477 18.91 -5.61 6.51
C HIS A 477 19.69 -5.21 7.77
N VAL A 478 19.29 -5.73 8.93
CA VAL A 478 19.93 -5.44 10.22
C VAL A 478 21.34 -6.03 10.29
N LEU A 479 21.52 -7.29 9.88
CA LEU A 479 22.82 -7.97 9.87
C LEU A 479 23.82 -7.22 8.98
N ASN A 480 23.44 -6.85 7.76
CA ASN A 480 24.34 -6.12 6.86
C ASN A 480 24.63 -4.69 7.38
N ARG A 481 23.67 -4.02 8.03
CA ARG A 481 23.94 -2.72 8.69
C ARG A 481 24.93 -2.86 9.85
N ARG A 482 24.82 -3.92 10.66
CA ARG A 482 25.77 -4.22 11.74
C ARG A 482 27.15 -4.53 11.16
N ALA A 483 27.23 -5.41 10.16
CA ALA A 483 28.47 -5.71 9.45
C ALA A 483 29.13 -4.43 8.93
N LYS A 484 28.38 -3.56 8.25
CA LYS A 484 28.88 -2.25 7.78
C LYS A 484 29.49 -1.41 8.91
N LYS A 485 28.87 -1.35 10.09
CA LYS A 485 29.41 -0.61 11.25
C LYS A 485 30.71 -1.22 11.76
N VAL A 486 30.77 -2.53 11.90
CA VAL A 486 31.97 -3.26 12.31
C VAL A 486 33.12 -3.02 11.34
N PHE A 487 32.85 -3.06 10.03
CA PHE A 487 33.84 -2.73 9.00
C PHE A 487 34.34 -1.27 9.07
N LEU A 488 33.48 -0.32 9.45
CA LEU A 488 33.86 1.09 9.59
C LEU A 488 34.67 1.38 10.85
N GLN A 489 34.45 0.62 11.93
CA GLN A 489 35.09 0.85 13.23
C GLN A 489 36.58 0.41 13.29
N LYS A 490 37.16 -0.10 12.19
CA LYS A 490 38.61 -0.37 12.01
C LYS A 490 39.27 -1.02 13.24
N THR A 491 38.64 -1.98 13.90
CA THR A 491 39.35 -2.77 14.92
C THR A 491 40.49 -3.51 14.23
N VAL A 492 41.73 -3.25 14.68
CA VAL A 492 42.99 -3.72 14.09
C VAL A 492 42.99 -5.24 13.86
N PHE A 493 42.30 -5.98 14.73
CA PHE A 493 42.17 -7.44 14.67
C PHE A 493 41.39 -7.94 13.45
N LEU A 494 40.32 -7.27 13.02
CA LEU A 494 39.55 -7.69 11.83
C LEU A 494 40.26 -7.35 10.51
N LYS A 495 41.19 -6.39 10.54
CA LYS A 495 41.88 -5.90 9.34
C LYS A 495 42.75 -6.98 8.69
N LYS A 496 43.32 -7.88 9.50
CA LYS A 496 44.20 -8.98 9.06
C LYS A 496 43.43 -10.19 8.52
N GLN A 497 42.19 -10.41 8.99
CA GLN A 497 41.40 -11.59 8.60
C GLN A 497 40.57 -11.37 7.31
N LEU A 498 40.39 -10.12 6.87
CA LEU A 498 39.54 -9.73 5.73
C LEU A 498 40.36 -9.38 4.48
N GLY A 499 41.17 -10.33 4.00
CA GLY A 499 42.13 -10.20 2.89
C GLY A 499 41.58 -9.81 1.50
N SER A 500 40.28 -9.50 1.36
CA SER A 500 39.70 -8.88 0.16
C SER A 500 38.67 -7.80 0.55
N GLN A 501 39.14 -6.72 1.18
CA GLN A 501 38.26 -5.70 1.78
C GLN A 501 37.26 -5.06 0.81
N LEU A 502 37.52 -5.04 -0.50
CA LEU A 502 36.63 -4.39 -1.45
C LEU A 502 35.38 -5.22 -1.78
N SER A 503 35.55 -6.49 -2.18
CA SER A 503 34.44 -7.36 -2.62
C SER A 503 33.39 -7.47 -1.51
N SER A 504 33.79 -7.82 -0.28
CA SER A 504 32.88 -7.90 0.86
C SER A 504 32.20 -6.56 1.19
N LYS A 505 32.90 -5.43 1.04
CA LYS A 505 32.32 -4.10 1.29
C LYS A 505 31.29 -3.71 0.22
N LEU A 506 31.53 -4.07 -1.03
CA LEU A 506 30.55 -3.89 -2.11
C LEU A 506 29.33 -4.78 -1.88
N GLN A 507 29.53 -6.05 -1.56
CA GLN A 507 28.46 -7.00 -1.27
C GLN A 507 27.56 -6.55 -0.11
N ILE A 508 28.14 -6.05 1.01
CA ILE A 508 27.37 -5.48 2.12
C ILE A 508 26.54 -4.27 1.66
N ARG A 509 27.13 -3.37 0.86
CA ARG A 509 26.41 -2.20 0.34
C ARG A 509 25.25 -2.62 -0.57
N GLN A 510 25.48 -3.58 -1.46
CA GLN A 510 24.48 -4.15 -2.35
C GLN A 510 23.34 -4.79 -1.55
N ASN A 511 23.65 -5.60 -0.53
CA ASN A 511 22.64 -6.23 0.31
C ASN A 511 21.80 -5.21 1.09
N ILE A 512 22.40 -4.12 1.58
CA ILE A 512 21.65 -3.05 2.24
C ILE A 512 20.73 -2.34 1.24
N ALA A 513 21.22 -2.01 0.05
CA ALA A 513 20.43 -1.34 -0.99
C ALA A 513 19.25 -2.23 -1.46
N LEU A 514 19.53 -3.50 -1.75
CA LEU A 514 18.52 -4.45 -2.20
C LEU A 514 17.49 -4.75 -1.11
N SER A 515 17.91 -5.03 0.13
CA SER A 515 16.95 -5.23 1.24
C SER A 515 16.11 -3.99 1.54
N SER A 516 16.69 -2.77 1.40
CA SER A 516 15.93 -1.53 1.53
C SER A 516 14.90 -1.35 0.41
N THR A 517 15.17 -1.90 -0.77
CA THR A 517 14.28 -1.86 -1.94
C THR A 517 13.17 -2.91 -1.83
N LEU A 518 13.52 -4.12 -1.38
CA LEU A 518 12.58 -5.23 -1.24
C LEU A 518 11.66 -5.09 -0.04
N MET A 519 12.08 -4.41 1.04
CA MET A 519 11.26 -4.23 2.23
C MET A 519 9.84 -3.69 1.93
N PRO A 520 9.67 -2.56 1.21
CA PRO A 520 8.33 -2.09 0.87
C PRO A 520 7.60 -3.05 -0.09
N VAL A 521 8.29 -3.69 -1.03
CA VAL A 521 7.68 -4.67 -1.96
C VAL A 521 7.06 -5.83 -1.18
N VAL A 522 7.84 -6.46 -0.30
CA VAL A 522 7.40 -7.60 0.53
C VAL A 522 6.32 -7.17 1.51
N PHE A 523 6.39 -5.94 2.04
CA PHE A 523 5.34 -5.40 2.89
C PHE A 523 4.01 -5.25 2.14
N PHE A 524 4.02 -4.68 0.93
CA PHE A 524 2.80 -4.54 0.12
C PHE A 524 2.25 -5.89 -0.33
N HIS A 525 3.11 -6.85 -0.67
CA HIS A 525 2.74 -8.26 -0.89
C HIS A 525 1.97 -8.80 0.31
N PHE A 526 2.60 -8.77 1.50
CA PHE A 526 1.99 -9.27 2.72
C PHE A 526 0.65 -8.60 3.04
N VAL A 527 0.54 -7.28 2.91
CA VAL A 527 -0.72 -6.56 3.18
C VAL A 527 -1.85 -7.01 2.25
N ILE A 528 -1.56 -7.17 0.96
CA ILE A 528 -2.57 -7.57 -0.04
C ILE A 528 -2.92 -9.06 0.10
N SER A 529 -1.94 -9.93 0.32
CA SER A 529 -2.14 -11.36 0.57
C SER A 529 -2.89 -11.60 1.89
N ALA A 530 -2.53 -10.91 2.97
CA ALA A 530 -3.19 -11.04 4.27
C ALA A 530 -4.61 -10.45 4.24
N GLY A 531 -4.81 -9.32 3.56
CA GLY A 531 -6.13 -8.74 3.38
C GLY A 531 -7.07 -9.66 2.60
N SER A 532 -6.59 -10.25 1.51
CA SER A 532 -7.39 -11.18 0.73
C SER A 532 -7.67 -12.49 1.44
N ALA A 533 -6.67 -13.06 2.11
CA ALA A 533 -6.88 -14.24 2.93
C ALA A 533 -7.86 -13.99 4.08
N LEU A 534 -7.78 -12.82 4.74
CA LEU A 534 -8.75 -12.44 5.76
C LEU A 534 -10.16 -12.39 5.19
N VAL A 535 -10.33 -11.76 4.02
CA VAL A 535 -11.63 -11.70 3.34
C VAL A 535 -12.15 -13.11 2.98
N ILE A 536 -11.29 -13.98 2.44
CA ILE A 536 -11.66 -15.37 2.11
C ILE A 536 -12.03 -16.15 3.37
N SER A 537 -11.22 -16.04 4.44
CA SER A 537 -11.50 -16.72 5.71
C SER A 537 -12.78 -16.22 6.36
N LEU A 538 -13.03 -14.90 6.31
CA LEU A 538 -14.29 -14.33 6.78
C LEU A 538 -15.47 -14.87 5.95
N PHE A 539 -15.35 -14.91 4.62
CA PHE A 539 -16.39 -15.47 3.75
C PHE A 539 -16.64 -16.96 4.04
N ALA A 540 -15.57 -17.71 4.31
CA ALA A 540 -15.64 -19.15 4.56
C ALA A 540 -16.22 -19.50 5.94
N LEU A 541 -15.88 -18.74 6.99
CA LEU A 541 -16.29 -19.02 8.37
C LEU A 541 -17.74 -18.64 8.70
N THR A 542 -18.34 -17.77 7.91
CA THR A 542 -19.58 -17.08 8.28
C THR A 542 -20.83 -17.62 7.59
N ASN A 543 -20.68 -18.69 6.80
CA ASN A 543 -21.77 -19.33 6.04
C ASN A 543 -22.54 -18.32 5.15
N TRP A 544 -21.86 -17.27 4.68
CA TRP A 544 -22.42 -16.15 3.91
C TRP A 544 -22.77 -16.48 2.45
N LYS A 545 -22.77 -17.75 2.06
CA LYS A 545 -23.11 -18.19 0.69
C LYS A 545 -24.49 -17.71 0.23
N ASN A 546 -25.38 -17.39 1.17
CA ASN A 546 -26.75 -16.94 0.87
C ASN A 546 -26.90 -15.41 0.85
N ASP A 547 -25.87 -14.63 1.19
CA ASP A 547 -25.94 -13.18 1.19
C ASP A 547 -25.22 -12.59 -0.03
N LEU A 548 -26.03 -12.14 -0.99
CA LEU A 548 -25.55 -11.54 -2.23
C LEU A 548 -24.75 -10.26 -1.99
N VAL A 549 -25.10 -9.45 -0.98
CA VAL A 549 -24.40 -8.19 -0.68
C VAL A 549 -22.96 -8.49 -0.25
N THR A 550 -22.80 -9.46 0.63
CA THR A 550 -21.49 -9.86 1.09
C THR A 550 -20.68 -10.52 -0.03
N THR A 551 -21.33 -11.31 -0.88
CA THR A 551 -20.74 -11.86 -2.12
C THR A 551 -20.25 -10.72 -3.04
N ILE A 552 -21.03 -9.66 -3.25
CA ILE A 552 -20.61 -8.51 -4.06
C ILE A 552 -19.45 -7.75 -3.38
N LEU A 553 -19.52 -7.49 -2.08
CA LEU A 553 -18.46 -6.79 -1.34
C LEU A 553 -17.13 -7.55 -1.38
N VAL A 554 -17.19 -8.87 -1.19
CA VAL A 554 -16.01 -9.72 -1.27
C VAL A 554 -15.49 -9.71 -2.72
N ALA A 555 -16.34 -9.68 -3.75
CA ALA A 555 -15.91 -9.64 -5.16
C ALA A 555 -15.29 -8.29 -5.53
N GLU A 556 -15.86 -7.19 -5.03
CA GLU A 556 -15.32 -5.84 -5.16
C GLU A 556 -14.01 -5.68 -4.38
N SER A 557 -13.81 -6.37 -3.26
CA SER A 557 -12.51 -6.38 -2.59
C SER A 557 -11.43 -7.04 -3.47
N PHE A 558 -11.80 -8.03 -4.30
CA PHE A 558 -10.92 -8.59 -5.31
C PHE A 558 -10.71 -7.66 -6.52
N ALA A 559 -11.59 -6.69 -6.75
CA ALA A 559 -11.42 -5.64 -7.78
C ALA A 559 -10.17 -4.78 -7.58
N VAL A 560 -9.61 -4.77 -6.36
CA VAL A 560 -8.39 -4.04 -6.01
C VAL A 560 -7.14 -4.77 -6.54
N PHE A 561 -7.22 -6.08 -6.82
CA PHE A 561 -6.07 -6.86 -7.28
C PHE A 561 -5.49 -6.41 -8.63
N PRO A 562 -6.28 -5.97 -9.62
CA PRO A 562 -5.71 -5.30 -10.78
C PRO A 562 -4.77 -4.12 -10.45
N LEU A 563 -5.00 -3.37 -9.35
CA LEU A 563 -4.10 -2.29 -8.93
C LEU A 563 -2.73 -2.80 -8.45
N TYR A 564 -2.68 -4.03 -7.94
CA TYR A 564 -1.43 -4.69 -7.58
C TYR A 564 -0.44 -4.76 -8.75
N SER A 565 -0.94 -4.87 -9.98
CA SER A 565 -0.13 -4.85 -11.20
C SER A 565 0.61 -3.53 -11.45
N ILE A 566 0.11 -2.40 -10.92
CA ILE A 566 0.80 -1.10 -10.95
C ILE A 566 1.64 -0.91 -9.69
N ILE A 567 1.07 -1.22 -8.52
CA ILE A 567 1.69 -0.94 -7.23
C ILE A 567 3.06 -1.60 -7.17
N MET A 568 3.20 -2.85 -7.64
CA MET A 568 4.47 -3.55 -7.60
C MET A 568 5.59 -2.87 -8.40
N PRO A 569 5.46 -2.64 -9.71
CA PRO A 569 6.49 -1.92 -10.46
C PRO A 569 6.67 -0.48 -9.97
N ALA A 570 5.61 0.19 -9.49
CA ALA A 570 5.72 1.53 -8.90
C ALA A 570 6.54 1.55 -7.61
N VAL A 571 6.33 0.59 -6.71
CA VAL A 571 7.11 0.46 -5.47
C VAL A 571 8.56 0.13 -5.79
N PHE A 572 8.83 -0.76 -6.76
CA PHE A 572 10.19 -1.00 -7.24
C PHE A 572 10.84 0.27 -7.79
N HIS A 573 10.09 1.03 -8.59
CA HIS A 573 10.53 2.30 -9.17
C HIS A 573 10.85 3.35 -8.09
N CYS A 574 9.93 3.59 -7.16
CA CYS A 574 10.08 4.56 -6.08
C CYS A 574 11.21 4.19 -5.12
N SER A 575 11.39 2.90 -4.85
CA SER A 575 12.41 2.41 -3.93
C SER A 575 13.83 2.45 -4.53
N HIS A 576 13.94 2.43 -5.86
CA HIS A 576 15.23 2.38 -6.56
C HIS A 576 15.39 3.47 -7.62
N ARG A 577 15.33 4.74 -7.19
CA ARG A 577 15.39 5.93 -8.07
C ARG A 577 16.56 5.98 -9.06
N THR A 578 17.68 5.31 -8.80
CA THR A 578 18.82 5.22 -9.74
C THR A 578 18.56 4.30 -10.92
N LEU A 579 17.73 3.26 -10.80
CA LEU A 579 17.28 2.45 -11.93
C LEU A 579 16.36 3.27 -12.85
N THR A 580 15.72 4.31 -12.30
CA THR A 580 14.65 5.04 -12.97
C THR A 580 15.09 6.38 -13.55
N LEU A 581 16.16 6.98 -13.03
CA LEU A 581 16.81 8.13 -13.65
C LEU A 581 17.28 7.81 -15.08
N GLY A 582 17.83 6.61 -15.30
CA GLY A 582 18.18 6.13 -16.64
C GLY A 582 16.96 5.97 -17.56
N TRP A 583 15.77 5.71 -17.01
CA TRP A 583 14.52 5.69 -17.76
C TRP A 583 14.11 7.09 -18.24
N THR A 584 14.04 8.07 -17.32
CA THR A 584 13.73 9.45 -17.71
C THR A 584 14.73 10.00 -18.73
N GLU A 585 16.02 9.70 -18.55
CA GLU A 585 17.03 10.12 -19.51
C GLU A 585 16.82 9.44 -20.87
N SER A 586 16.58 8.13 -20.92
CA SER A 586 16.35 7.43 -22.20
C SER A 586 15.08 7.85 -22.94
N PHE A 587 14.03 8.27 -22.22
CA PHE A 587 12.75 8.65 -22.82
C PHE A 587 12.72 10.12 -23.27
N PHE A 588 13.34 11.01 -22.49
CA PHE A 588 13.37 12.44 -22.80
C PHE A 588 14.57 12.87 -23.67
N VAL A 589 15.66 12.08 -23.76
CA VAL A 589 16.87 12.47 -24.52
C VAL A 589 16.81 12.07 -26.01
N THR A 590 15.79 11.33 -26.45
CA THR A 590 15.72 10.81 -27.84
C THR A 590 15.41 11.85 -28.92
N ARG A 591 15.35 13.16 -28.62
CA ARG A 591 15.22 14.19 -29.66
C ARG A 591 16.09 15.42 -29.36
N GLY A 592 17.30 15.40 -29.92
CA GLY A 592 17.83 16.56 -30.63
C GLY A 592 18.58 17.63 -29.84
N SER A 593 18.83 17.51 -28.54
CA SER A 593 19.71 18.46 -27.85
C SER A 593 21.09 17.86 -27.64
N LYS A 594 22.06 18.30 -28.44
CA LYS A 594 23.49 18.31 -28.08
C LYS A 594 23.65 19.21 -26.85
N VAL A 595 23.20 18.76 -25.68
CA VAL A 595 23.51 19.45 -24.41
C VAL A 595 24.99 19.22 -24.15
N GLY A 596 25.79 20.25 -24.45
CA GLY A 596 27.21 20.26 -24.20
C GLY A 596 27.56 19.98 -22.73
N SER A 597 28.44 19.00 -22.56
CA SER A 597 29.60 18.95 -21.64
C SER A 597 29.49 19.27 -20.14
N VAL A 598 28.34 19.63 -19.56
CA VAL A 598 28.30 19.96 -18.10
C VAL A 598 28.39 18.71 -17.20
N THR A 599 28.14 17.50 -17.71
CA THR A 599 28.30 16.24 -16.96
C THR A 599 29.70 15.63 -17.01
N ASP A 600 30.61 16.21 -17.81
CA ASP A 600 31.94 15.63 -18.03
C ASP A 600 32.83 15.71 -16.77
N GLY A 601 32.66 16.74 -15.94
CA GLY A 601 33.45 16.91 -14.70
C GLY A 601 33.20 15.82 -13.64
N LYS A 602 31.93 15.50 -13.36
CA LYS A 602 31.58 14.47 -12.35
C LYS A 602 31.81 13.05 -12.87
N SER A 603 31.67 12.83 -14.17
CA SER A 603 32.04 11.55 -14.80
C SER A 603 33.53 11.30 -14.67
N LYS A 604 34.37 12.30 -15.00
CA LYS A 604 35.84 12.21 -14.91
C LYS A 604 36.33 11.99 -13.49
N GLU A 605 35.72 12.62 -12.48
CA GLU A 605 36.11 12.43 -11.08
C GLU A 605 35.77 11.01 -10.58
N PHE A 606 34.64 10.45 -11.02
CA PHE A 606 34.25 9.08 -10.73
C PHE A 606 35.10 8.05 -11.48
N GLU A 607 35.43 8.30 -12.76
CA GLU A 607 36.40 7.51 -13.55
C GLU A 607 37.78 7.53 -12.92
N ARG A 608 38.26 8.67 -12.41
CA ARG A 608 39.53 8.77 -11.68
C ARG A 608 39.54 7.86 -10.45
N PHE A 609 38.41 7.77 -9.75
CA PHE A 609 38.28 6.93 -8.56
C PHE A 609 38.34 5.42 -8.89
N PHE A 610 37.78 5.02 -10.04
CA PHE A 610 37.85 3.63 -10.52
C PHE A 610 39.21 3.29 -11.13
N LYS A 611 39.82 4.20 -11.90
CA LYS A 611 41.16 4.00 -12.45
C LYS A 611 42.21 3.87 -11.34
N MET A 612 42.14 4.73 -10.32
CA MET A 612 42.98 4.60 -9.12
C MET A 612 42.72 3.27 -8.38
N PHE A 613 41.48 2.76 -8.43
CA PHE A 613 41.12 1.49 -7.84
C PHE A 613 41.70 0.29 -8.61
N ASP A 614 41.65 0.32 -9.95
CA ASP A 614 42.23 -0.71 -10.80
C ASP A 614 43.76 -0.74 -10.69
N GLU A 615 44.40 0.44 -10.69
CA GLU A 615 45.84 0.58 -10.44
C GLU A 615 46.25 0.04 -9.06
N MET A 616 45.41 0.22 -8.03
CA MET A 616 45.66 -0.38 -6.71
C MET A 616 45.56 -1.92 -6.74
N MET A 617 44.66 -2.48 -7.56
CA MET A 617 44.49 -3.93 -7.69
C MET A 617 45.62 -4.58 -8.49
N GLU A 618 46.09 -3.95 -9.57
CA GLU A 618 47.27 -4.41 -10.32
C GLU A 618 48.53 -4.36 -9.47
N ASN A 619 48.74 -3.28 -8.72
CA ASN A 619 49.88 -3.16 -7.80
C ASN A 619 49.83 -4.14 -6.63
N ALA A 620 48.64 -4.56 -6.21
CA ALA A 620 48.50 -5.60 -5.19
C ALA A 620 48.83 -6.99 -5.75
N ARG A 621 48.48 -7.27 -7.02
CA ARG A 621 48.84 -8.52 -7.72
C ARG A 621 50.32 -8.64 -8.06
N SER A 622 50.99 -7.53 -8.37
CA SER A 622 52.43 -7.56 -8.68
C SER A 622 53.34 -7.72 -7.46
N ARG A 623 52.78 -7.54 -6.25
CA ARG A 623 53.48 -7.69 -4.96
C ARG A 623 53.19 -9.01 -4.24
N SER A 624 52.25 -9.80 -4.76
CA SER A 624 51.99 -11.19 -4.35
C SER A 624 52.66 -12.13 -5.32
#